data_AF-A0ABD5ZBB7-F1
#
_entry.id   AF-A0ABD5ZBB7-F1
#
_cell.length_a   1.000
_cell.length_b   1.000
_cell.length_c   1.000
_cell.angle_alpha   90.00
_cell.angle_beta   90.00
_cell.angle_gamma   90.00
#
_symmetry.space_group_name_H-M   'P 1'
#
loop_
_entity.id
_entity.type
_entity.pdbx_description
1 polymer ?
#
loop_
_entity_poly.entity_id
_entity_poly.type
_entity_poly.pdbx_seq_one_letter_code
_entity_poly.pdbx_strand_id
1 'polypeptide(L)'
;MIVVATADFELYHEAVAELRNRGVDFTTIEPGDPLPERTAVVIAAPDDDVGDSDVSRVTATGEEARRAVDEALAMLRGGSGRTIIGVDPGTRPGIAVLSGETIVAAFHVPLADAVSVIEREANDAIDPLVRIGDGARLQGARIINDLHEIPVELVDETGTTPYLGTGARGMGDVLAAVNIAQMEGEPIESREITPTDGELQRIKSRSREESEDNRTIDEALARRVAAGELDISEALDEHRERDS
;
A
#
# COMPACT_ATOMS: atom_id res chain seq x y z
N MET A 1 -17.03 -0.47 18.75
CA MET A 1 -16.49 -0.40 20.13
C MET A 1 -15.88 -1.75 20.49
N ILE A 2 -14.75 -1.78 21.21
CA ILE A 2 -14.19 -3.04 21.75
C ILE A 2 -14.92 -3.41 23.05
N VAL A 3 -15.24 -4.68 23.20
CA VAL A 3 -15.78 -5.26 24.44
C VAL A 3 -14.81 -6.30 24.96
N VAL A 4 -14.41 -6.20 26.22
CA VAL A 4 -13.67 -7.27 26.91
C VAL A 4 -14.68 -8.09 27.69
N ALA A 5 -14.86 -9.35 27.31
CA ALA A 5 -15.84 -10.27 27.89
C ALA A 5 -15.12 -11.54 28.33
N THR A 6 -14.50 -11.49 29.52
CA THR A 6 -13.70 -12.59 30.02
C THR A 6 -13.83 -12.79 31.52
N ALA A 7 -13.86 -14.05 31.96
CA ALA A 7 -13.70 -14.45 33.36
C ALA A 7 -12.23 -14.70 33.73
N ASP A 8 -11.32 -14.72 32.75
CA ASP A 8 -9.89 -14.85 33.00
C ASP A 8 -9.33 -13.52 33.57
N PHE A 9 -8.85 -13.59 34.81
CA PHE A 9 -8.38 -12.43 35.54
C PHE A 9 -7.15 -11.77 34.89
N GLU A 10 -6.24 -12.58 34.34
CA GLU A 10 -5.00 -12.08 33.74
C GLU A 10 -5.30 -11.38 32.42
N LEU A 11 -6.09 -12.01 31.54
CA LEU A 11 -6.55 -11.41 30.29
C LEU A 11 -7.34 -10.13 30.54
N TYR A 12 -8.26 -10.13 31.51
CA TYR A 12 -9.03 -8.95 31.88
C TYR A 12 -8.11 -7.77 32.22
N HIS A 13 -7.16 -7.99 33.14
CA HIS A 13 -6.33 -6.91 33.64
C HIS A 13 -5.33 -6.40 32.59
N GLU A 14 -4.68 -7.29 31.86
CA GLU A 14 -3.71 -6.92 30.83
C GLU A 14 -4.39 -6.23 29.65
N ALA A 15 -5.52 -6.74 29.16
CA ALA A 15 -6.24 -6.12 28.05
C ALA A 15 -6.82 -4.74 28.43
N VAL A 16 -7.40 -4.61 29.64
CA VAL A 16 -7.91 -3.33 30.13
C VAL A 16 -6.78 -2.31 30.33
N ALA A 17 -5.63 -2.73 30.84
CA ALA A 17 -4.47 -1.87 31.00
C ALA A 17 -3.96 -1.36 29.64
N GLU A 18 -3.79 -2.25 28.66
CA GLU A 18 -3.37 -1.90 27.30
C GLU A 18 -4.36 -0.94 26.62
N LEU A 19 -5.67 -1.23 26.67
CA LEU A 19 -6.70 -0.38 26.07
C LEU A 19 -6.74 1.02 26.69
N ARG A 20 -6.58 1.12 28.02
CA ARG A 20 -6.51 2.41 28.72
C ARG A 20 -5.25 3.19 28.38
N ASN A 21 -4.09 2.53 28.37
CA ASN A 21 -2.82 3.16 28.01
C ASN A 21 -2.87 3.78 26.61
N ARG A 22 -3.67 3.18 25.71
CA ARG A 22 -3.84 3.62 24.32
C ARG A 22 -5.04 4.54 24.09
N GLY A 23 -5.80 4.90 25.14
CA GLY A 23 -6.93 5.82 25.05
C GLY A 23 -8.07 5.32 24.16
N VAL A 24 -8.30 4.01 24.11
CA VAL A 24 -9.32 3.38 23.26
C VAL A 24 -10.69 3.43 23.94
N ASP A 25 -11.76 3.65 23.18
CA ASP A 25 -13.13 3.48 23.68
C ASP A 25 -13.49 1.98 23.76
N PHE A 26 -13.60 1.48 24.99
CA PHE A 26 -13.97 0.10 25.28
C PHE A 26 -14.96 0.00 26.44
N THR A 27 -15.62 -1.14 26.55
CA THR A 27 -16.37 -1.53 27.76
C THR A 27 -16.05 -2.97 28.15
N THR A 28 -16.43 -3.34 29.37
CA THR A 28 -16.26 -4.68 29.92
C THR A 28 -17.62 -5.27 30.27
N ILE A 29 -17.81 -6.58 30.05
CA ILE A 29 -19.01 -7.32 30.47
C ILE A 29 -18.60 -8.68 31.06
N GLU A 30 -19.53 -9.35 31.75
CA GLU A 30 -19.30 -10.73 32.16
C GLU A 30 -19.54 -11.69 30.96
N PRO A 31 -18.81 -12.81 30.86
CA PRO A 31 -19.13 -13.85 29.89
C PRO A 31 -20.60 -14.30 30.02
N GLY A 32 -21.31 -14.40 28.89
CA GLY A 32 -22.73 -14.73 28.82
C GLY A 32 -23.68 -13.53 28.89
N ASP A 33 -23.19 -12.33 29.22
CA ASP A 33 -24.01 -11.12 29.17
C ASP A 33 -24.28 -10.67 27.73
N PRO A 34 -25.43 -10.00 27.46
CA PRO A 34 -25.73 -9.48 26.14
C PRO A 34 -24.73 -8.39 25.71
N LEU A 35 -24.20 -8.53 24.49
CA LEU A 35 -23.31 -7.55 23.90
C LEU A 35 -24.05 -6.20 23.65
N PRO A 36 -23.42 -5.05 23.96
CA PRO A 36 -23.96 -3.75 23.59
C PRO A 36 -24.16 -3.62 22.06
N GLU A 37 -25.18 -2.87 21.64
CA GLU A 37 -25.55 -2.71 20.21
C GLU A 37 -24.43 -2.10 19.33
N ARG A 38 -23.46 -1.40 19.93
CA ARG A 38 -22.33 -0.76 19.23
C ARG A 38 -21.04 -1.59 19.27
N THR A 39 -21.14 -2.85 19.68
CA THR A 39 -19.99 -3.77 19.73
C THR A 39 -19.56 -4.11 18.32
N ALA A 40 -18.26 -4.00 18.07
CA ALA A 40 -17.67 -4.33 16.77
C ALA A 40 -16.58 -5.41 16.91
N VAL A 41 -15.90 -5.49 18.05
CA VAL A 41 -14.96 -6.57 18.34
C VAL A 41 -15.05 -6.97 19.81
N VAL A 42 -14.95 -8.28 20.08
CA VAL A 42 -14.94 -8.85 21.43
C VAL A 42 -13.59 -9.53 21.70
N ILE A 43 -12.97 -9.23 22.84
CA ILE A 43 -11.80 -9.96 23.36
C ILE A 43 -12.27 -10.88 24.48
N ALA A 44 -12.00 -12.18 24.36
CA ALA A 44 -12.43 -13.21 25.31
C ALA A 44 -11.39 -14.33 25.45
N ALA A 45 -11.39 -15.06 26.57
CA ALA A 45 -10.57 -16.26 26.70
C ALA A 45 -11.18 -17.42 25.89
N PRO A 46 -10.42 -18.49 25.63
CA PRO A 46 -10.92 -19.67 24.90
C PRO A 46 -12.15 -20.31 25.54
N ASP A 47 -12.19 -20.31 26.88
CA ASP A 47 -13.25 -20.97 27.66
C ASP A 47 -14.42 -20.04 27.99
N ASP A 48 -14.36 -18.76 27.59
CA ASP A 48 -15.44 -17.81 27.85
C ASP A 48 -16.58 -17.96 26.85
N ASP A 49 -17.80 -18.03 27.40
CA ASP A 49 -19.03 -17.95 26.62
C ASP A 49 -19.33 -16.49 26.29
N VAL A 50 -19.38 -16.15 25.01
CA VAL A 50 -19.76 -14.81 24.51
C VAL A 50 -20.98 -14.85 23.60
N GLY A 51 -21.71 -15.99 23.62
CA GLY A 51 -22.87 -16.24 22.79
C GLY A 51 -22.57 -16.31 21.29
N ASP A 52 -23.59 -16.67 20.51
CA ASP A 52 -23.56 -16.58 19.06
C ASP A 52 -23.92 -15.15 18.63
N SER A 53 -22.91 -14.36 18.24
CA SER A 53 -23.08 -13.04 17.66
C SER A 53 -22.30 -12.91 16.36
N ASP A 54 -22.81 -12.16 15.39
CA ASP A 54 -22.13 -11.85 14.11
C ASP A 54 -20.94 -10.88 14.29
N VAL A 55 -20.44 -10.70 15.52
CA VAL A 55 -19.41 -9.74 15.87
C VAL A 55 -18.03 -10.42 15.86
N SER A 56 -17.02 -9.72 15.36
CA SER A 56 -15.64 -10.25 15.32
C SER A 56 -15.13 -10.58 16.73
N ARG A 57 -14.60 -11.78 16.91
CA ARG A 57 -14.06 -12.27 18.19
C ARG A 57 -12.55 -12.49 18.08
N VAL A 58 -11.81 -11.95 19.04
CA VAL A 58 -10.39 -12.23 19.26
C VAL A 58 -10.27 -13.08 20.54
N THR A 59 -9.69 -14.26 20.38
CA THR A 59 -9.48 -15.19 21.49
C THR A 59 -8.02 -15.16 21.92
N ALA A 60 -7.77 -15.03 23.22
CA ALA A 60 -6.40 -14.92 23.76
C ALA A 60 -6.32 -15.37 25.22
N THR A 61 -5.12 -15.71 25.69
CA THR A 61 -4.80 -15.85 27.13
C THR A 61 -4.24 -14.54 27.69
N GLY A 62 -4.03 -14.47 29.01
CA GLY A 62 -3.41 -13.31 29.67
C GLY A 62 -2.08 -12.88 29.07
N GLU A 63 -1.18 -13.84 28.80
CA GLU A 63 0.12 -13.59 28.17
C GLU A 63 -0.01 -13.01 26.74
N GLU A 64 -1.12 -13.26 26.06
CA GLU A 64 -1.39 -12.81 24.70
C GLU A 64 -2.20 -11.50 24.63
N ALA A 65 -2.55 -10.90 25.78
CA ALA A 65 -3.45 -9.74 25.84
C ALA A 65 -2.99 -8.58 24.95
N ARG A 66 -1.69 -8.31 24.88
CA ARG A 66 -1.15 -7.27 23.99
C ARG A 66 -1.43 -7.58 22.52
N ARG A 67 -1.17 -8.82 22.09
CA ARG A 67 -1.46 -9.29 20.72
C ARG A 67 -2.97 -9.19 20.44
N ALA A 68 -3.79 -9.57 21.41
CA ALA A 68 -5.24 -9.55 21.30
C ALA A 68 -5.79 -8.11 21.12
N VAL A 69 -5.23 -7.15 21.85
CA VAL A 69 -5.59 -5.73 21.72
C VAL A 69 -5.15 -5.18 20.37
N ASP A 70 -3.96 -5.53 19.90
CA ASP A 70 -3.48 -5.13 18.56
C ASP A 70 -4.43 -5.64 17.47
N GLU A 71 -4.80 -6.92 17.53
CA GLU A 71 -5.73 -7.57 16.61
C GLU A 71 -7.15 -6.97 16.69
N ALA A 72 -7.64 -6.69 17.89
CA ALA A 72 -8.97 -6.10 18.06
C ALA A 72 -9.04 -4.65 17.52
N LEU A 73 -7.97 -3.88 17.68
CA LEU A 73 -7.86 -2.54 17.09
C LEU A 73 -7.77 -2.58 15.56
N ALA A 74 -7.08 -3.59 15.02
CA ALA A 74 -7.01 -3.84 13.59
C ALA A 74 -8.39 -4.15 12.99
N MET A 75 -9.16 -5.01 13.66
CA MET A 75 -10.52 -5.35 13.26
C MET A 75 -11.49 -4.16 13.36
N LEU A 76 -11.40 -3.35 14.43
CA LEU A 76 -12.22 -2.14 14.58
C LEU A 76 -12.05 -1.13 13.43
N ARG A 77 -10.91 -1.16 12.74
CA ARG A 77 -10.56 -0.24 11.65
C ARG A 77 -10.89 -0.76 10.25
N GLY A 78 -11.62 -1.87 10.14
CA GLY A 78 -12.09 -2.38 8.84
C GLY A 78 -11.25 -3.51 8.25
N GLY A 79 -10.62 -4.34 9.09
CA GLY A 79 -10.31 -5.73 8.68
C GLY A 79 -8.86 -6.08 8.33
N SER A 80 -7.88 -5.27 8.73
CA SER A 80 -6.50 -5.81 8.82
C SER A 80 -5.57 -5.04 9.75
N GLY A 81 -5.84 -3.77 10.07
CA GLY A 81 -4.91 -2.92 10.85
C GLY A 81 -3.54 -2.70 10.17
N ARG A 82 -3.36 -3.36 9.03
CA ARG A 82 -2.18 -3.37 8.19
C ARG A 82 -2.16 -2.08 7.37
N THR A 83 -0.97 -1.55 7.15
CA THR A 83 -0.83 -0.34 6.35
C THR A 83 -0.78 -0.73 4.89
N ILE A 84 -1.70 -0.18 4.08
CA ILE A 84 -1.69 -0.40 2.63
C ILE A 84 -1.10 0.83 1.95
N ILE A 85 -0.08 0.62 1.13
CA ILE A 85 0.51 1.66 0.30
C ILE A 85 0.07 1.39 -1.15
N GLY A 86 -0.90 2.14 -1.65
CA GLY A 86 -1.29 2.10 -3.06
C GLY A 86 -0.37 2.94 -3.91
N VAL A 87 -0.02 2.44 -5.10
CA VAL A 87 0.90 3.08 -6.03
C VAL A 87 0.30 3.05 -7.43
N ASP A 88 0.02 4.23 -7.99
CA ASP A 88 -0.26 4.40 -9.41
C ASP A 88 1.06 4.67 -10.15
N PRO A 89 1.59 3.69 -10.92
CA PRO A 89 2.89 3.83 -11.54
C PRO A 89 2.85 4.85 -12.68
N GLY A 90 3.99 5.50 -12.90
CA GLY A 90 4.14 6.46 -13.98
C GLY A 90 5.47 7.18 -13.93
N THR A 91 5.62 8.19 -14.78
CA THR A 91 6.85 9.02 -14.78
C THR A 91 7.00 9.82 -13.49
N ARG A 92 5.87 10.12 -12.85
CA ARG A 92 5.75 10.61 -11.49
C ARG A 92 4.66 9.81 -10.77
N PRO A 93 5.00 8.71 -10.08
CA PRO A 93 4.00 7.88 -9.43
C PRO A 93 3.16 8.64 -8.40
N GLY A 94 1.87 8.33 -8.37
CA GLY A 94 0.99 8.67 -7.25
C GLY A 94 1.13 7.60 -6.17
N ILE A 95 1.26 8.00 -4.90
CA ILE A 95 1.39 7.09 -3.77
C ILE A 95 0.37 7.50 -2.70
N ALA A 96 -0.39 6.55 -2.18
CA ALA A 96 -1.35 6.77 -1.09
C ALA A 96 -1.12 5.76 0.03
N VAL A 97 -1.00 6.26 1.26
CA VAL A 97 -0.82 5.42 2.46
C VAL A 97 -2.14 5.37 3.22
N LEU A 98 -2.69 4.17 3.37
CA LEU A 98 -3.97 3.92 4.01
C LEU A 98 -3.79 3.09 5.28
N SER A 99 -4.56 3.45 6.31
CA SER A 99 -4.79 2.62 7.49
C SER A 99 -6.30 2.35 7.59
N GLY A 100 -6.70 1.13 7.22
CA GLY A 100 -8.10 0.83 6.93
C GLY A 100 -8.63 1.71 5.80
N GLU A 101 -9.72 2.43 6.03
CA GLU A 101 -10.33 3.33 5.05
C GLU A 101 -9.76 4.77 5.07
N THR A 102 -8.84 5.08 6.01
CA THR A 102 -8.32 6.43 6.19
C THR A 102 -7.05 6.65 5.40
N ILE A 103 -7.01 7.72 4.59
CA ILE A 103 -5.79 8.19 3.91
C ILE A 103 -4.94 8.97 4.93
N VAL A 104 -3.77 8.43 5.25
CA VAL A 104 -2.82 9.01 6.22
C VAL A 104 -1.86 9.96 5.53
N ALA A 105 -1.39 9.58 4.34
CA ALA A 105 -0.49 10.37 3.53
C ALA A 105 -0.73 10.14 2.05
N ALA A 106 -0.36 11.12 1.25
CA ALA A 106 -0.42 11.06 -0.21
C ALA A 106 0.76 11.81 -0.81
N PHE A 107 1.40 11.20 -1.82
CA PHE A 107 2.58 11.73 -2.48
C PHE A 107 2.41 11.66 -3.99
N HIS A 108 3.09 12.58 -4.67
CA HIS A 108 3.25 12.55 -6.11
C HIS A 108 4.69 12.96 -6.40
N VAL A 109 5.54 11.98 -6.72
CA VAL A 109 7.00 12.13 -6.70
C VAL A 109 7.62 11.65 -8.00
N PRO A 110 8.84 12.09 -8.37
CA PRO A 110 9.61 11.47 -9.44
C PRO A 110 9.75 9.95 -9.24
N LEU A 111 9.76 9.18 -10.34
CA LEU A 111 9.92 7.71 -10.29
C LEU A 111 11.17 7.28 -9.49
N ALA A 112 12.27 8.01 -9.60
CA ALA A 112 13.51 7.73 -8.88
C ALA A 112 13.37 7.82 -7.35
N ASP A 113 12.42 8.62 -6.86
CA ASP A 113 12.19 8.83 -5.43
C ASP A 113 11.11 7.88 -4.88
N ALA A 114 10.31 7.25 -5.74
CA ALA A 114 9.11 6.50 -5.36
C ALA A 114 9.42 5.35 -4.37
N VAL A 115 10.45 4.54 -4.64
CA VAL A 115 10.85 3.43 -3.77
C VAL A 115 11.24 3.94 -2.38
N SER A 116 12.08 4.97 -2.31
CA SER A 116 12.51 5.55 -1.03
C SER A 116 11.35 6.12 -0.20
N VAL A 117 10.31 6.64 -0.86
CA VAL A 117 9.08 7.10 -0.20
C VAL A 117 8.30 5.90 0.33
N ILE A 118 8.07 4.87 -0.50
CA ILE A 118 7.35 3.66 -0.10
C ILE A 118 8.03 3.00 1.10
N GLU A 119 9.35 2.79 1.04
CA GLU A 119 10.12 2.19 2.13
C GLU A 119 10.04 3.02 3.41
N ARG A 120 10.13 4.35 3.32
CA ARG A 120 10.00 5.22 4.49
C ARG A 120 8.64 5.04 5.16
N GLU A 121 7.55 5.07 4.39
CA GLU A 121 6.20 4.93 4.94
C GLU A 121 5.92 3.50 5.43
N ALA A 122 6.56 2.49 4.85
CA ALA A 122 6.44 1.09 5.26
C ALA A 122 7.22 0.76 6.54
N ASN A 123 8.38 1.39 6.76
CA ASN A 123 9.24 1.10 7.92
C ASN A 123 8.57 1.41 9.26
N ASP A 124 7.74 2.46 9.31
CA ASP A 124 7.02 2.86 10.52
C ASP A 124 5.66 2.15 10.68
N ALA A 125 5.29 1.30 9.72
CA ALA A 125 3.99 0.66 9.65
C ALA A 125 3.94 -0.73 10.29
N ILE A 126 2.76 -1.07 10.83
CA ILE A 126 2.44 -2.43 11.28
C ILE A 126 1.97 -3.21 10.04
N ASP A 127 2.68 -4.30 9.70
CA ASP A 127 2.37 -5.20 8.58
C ASP A 127 2.11 -4.44 7.25
N PRO A 128 3.13 -3.77 6.68
CA PRO A 128 2.95 -3.03 5.43
C PRO A 128 2.70 -3.97 4.25
N LEU A 129 1.80 -3.57 3.36
CA LEU A 129 1.59 -4.18 2.04
C LEU A 129 1.54 -3.09 0.98
N VAL A 130 2.29 -3.27 -0.10
CA VAL A 130 2.29 -2.35 -1.24
C VAL A 130 1.42 -2.93 -2.36
N ARG A 131 0.50 -2.12 -2.88
CA ARG A 131 -0.34 -2.44 -4.04
C ARG A 131 0.04 -1.55 -5.21
N ILE A 132 0.37 -2.16 -6.35
CA ILE A 132 0.85 -1.44 -7.52
C ILE A 132 -0.09 -1.70 -8.69
N GLY A 133 -0.58 -0.63 -9.33
CA GLY A 133 -1.41 -0.72 -10.53
C GLY A 133 -0.66 -1.34 -11.71
N ASP A 134 -1.36 -2.00 -12.63
CA ASP A 134 -0.77 -2.66 -13.78
C ASP A 134 -0.65 -1.78 -15.04
N GLY A 135 -1.21 -0.55 -15.01
CA GLY A 135 -1.30 0.36 -16.15
C GLY A 135 0.05 0.77 -16.76
N ALA A 136 0.91 1.46 -16.00
CA ALA A 136 2.23 1.89 -16.47
C ALA A 136 3.28 0.78 -16.32
N ARG A 137 3.19 -0.23 -17.18
CA ARG A 137 3.96 -1.49 -17.15
C ARG A 137 5.44 -1.34 -16.81
N LEU A 138 6.20 -0.54 -17.57
CA LEU A 138 7.65 -0.38 -17.36
C LEU A 138 7.98 0.24 -16.01
N GLN A 139 7.24 1.28 -15.62
CA GLN A 139 7.45 1.98 -14.35
C GLN A 139 7.02 1.11 -13.16
N GLY A 140 5.89 0.41 -13.28
CA GLY A 140 5.44 -0.54 -12.26
C GLY A 140 6.44 -1.67 -12.06
N ALA A 141 6.96 -2.26 -13.15
CA ALA A 141 8.00 -3.29 -13.05
C ALA A 141 9.26 -2.81 -12.34
N ARG A 142 9.70 -1.57 -12.62
CA ARG A 142 10.84 -0.96 -11.92
C ARG A 142 10.58 -0.85 -10.42
N ILE A 143 9.43 -0.29 -10.02
CA ILE A 143 9.08 -0.15 -8.60
C ILE A 143 9.00 -1.52 -7.91
N ILE A 144 8.36 -2.52 -8.54
CA ILE A 144 8.26 -3.89 -8.00
C ILE A 144 9.65 -4.49 -7.80
N ASN A 145 10.52 -4.40 -8.82
CA ASN A 145 11.83 -5.04 -8.78
C ASN A 145 12.81 -4.36 -7.82
N ASP A 146 12.60 -3.09 -7.49
CA ASP A 146 13.43 -2.33 -6.55
C ASP A 146 12.92 -2.44 -5.10
N LEU A 147 11.73 -3.01 -4.86
CA LEU A 147 11.16 -3.28 -3.54
C LEU A 147 11.45 -4.73 -3.11
N HIS A 148 12.37 -4.94 -2.16
CA HIS A 148 12.83 -6.29 -1.80
C HIS A 148 12.32 -6.81 -0.45
N GLU A 149 11.98 -5.92 0.50
CA GLU A 149 11.71 -6.30 1.89
C GLU A 149 10.23 -6.14 2.29
N ILE A 150 9.39 -5.68 1.36
CA ILE A 150 7.98 -5.37 1.62
C ILE A 150 7.13 -6.23 0.70
N PRO A 151 6.08 -6.91 1.21
CA PRO A 151 5.13 -7.63 0.37
C PRO A 151 4.51 -6.72 -0.69
N VAL A 152 4.43 -7.21 -1.92
CA VAL A 152 3.85 -6.48 -3.06
C VAL A 152 2.73 -7.29 -3.71
N GLU A 153 1.63 -6.60 -4.03
CA GLU A 153 0.51 -7.09 -4.83
C GLU A 153 0.40 -6.27 -6.13
N LEU A 154 0.23 -6.96 -7.26
CA LEU A 154 -0.09 -6.34 -8.54
C LEU A 154 -1.61 -6.27 -8.70
N VAL A 155 -2.15 -5.08 -8.92
CA VAL A 155 -3.58 -4.83 -9.07
C VAL A 155 -3.91 -4.67 -10.55
N ASP A 156 -4.89 -5.45 -11.02
CA ASP A 156 -5.43 -5.30 -12.37
C ASP A 156 -6.44 -4.13 -12.41
N GLU A 157 -6.06 -3.05 -13.09
CA GLU A 157 -6.89 -1.86 -13.23
C GLU A 157 -7.83 -1.97 -14.45
N THR A 158 -7.70 -3.04 -15.25
CA THR A 158 -8.46 -3.25 -16.47
C THR A 158 -9.96 -3.39 -16.18
N GLY A 159 -10.74 -2.44 -16.71
CA GLY A 159 -12.19 -2.42 -16.55
C GLY A 159 -12.70 -1.55 -15.40
N THR A 160 -11.81 -0.93 -14.63
CA THR A 160 -12.18 0.11 -13.68
C THR A 160 -12.14 1.47 -14.38
N THR A 161 -13.29 1.93 -14.89
CA THR A 161 -13.40 3.34 -15.29
C THR A 161 -13.69 4.20 -14.07
N PRO A 162 -12.86 5.20 -13.82
CA PRO A 162 -13.39 6.54 -13.66
C PRO A 162 -12.81 7.44 -14.76
N TYR A 163 -13.69 7.89 -15.65
CA TYR A 163 -13.46 9.09 -16.45
C TYR A 163 -13.13 10.25 -15.49
N LEU A 164 -11.86 10.58 -15.33
CA LEU A 164 -11.45 11.90 -14.87
C LEU A 164 -10.89 12.63 -16.08
N GLY A 165 -11.69 13.57 -16.57
CA GLY A 165 -11.41 14.36 -17.75
C GLY A 165 -10.04 15.03 -17.69
N THR A 166 -9.54 15.32 -18.88
CA THR A 166 -8.30 16.04 -19.21
C THR A 166 -8.20 17.36 -18.43
N GLY A 167 -7.68 17.36 -17.20
CA GLY A 167 -7.65 18.61 -16.41
C GLY A 167 -6.91 18.65 -15.07
N ALA A 168 -6.67 17.53 -14.39
CA ALA A 168 -6.06 17.55 -13.05
C ALA A 168 -4.78 16.71 -12.96
N ARG A 169 -3.73 17.10 -13.71
CA ARG A 169 -2.42 16.43 -13.66
C ARG A 169 -1.87 16.48 -12.23
N GLY A 170 -1.64 15.32 -11.61
CA GLY A 170 -1.11 15.15 -10.25
C GLY A 170 -2.14 14.74 -9.19
N MET A 171 -3.37 15.27 -9.21
CA MET A 171 -4.41 14.81 -8.28
C MET A 171 -5.07 13.51 -8.78
N GLY A 172 -5.12 13.32 -10.11
CA GLY A 172 -5.62 12.08 -10.70
C GLY A 172 -4.81 10.86 -10.29
N ASP A 173 -3.48 10.98 -10.32
CA ASP A 173 -2.57 9.86 -10.03
C ASP A 173 -2.61 9.48 -8.54
N VAL A 174 -2.77 10.46 -7.63
CA VAL A 174 -3.00 10.20 -6.20
C VAL A 174 -4.35 9.51 -5.96
N LEU A 175 -5.41 9.95 -6.64
CA LEU A 175 -6.74 9.31 -6.52
C LEU A 175 -6.72 7.88 -7.07
N ALA A 176 -5.99 7.63 -8.16
CA ALA A 176 -5.77 6.30 -8.67
C ALA A 176 -5.03 5.43 -7.64
N ALA A 177 -3.98 5.95 -7.02
CA ALA A 177 -3.26 5.26 -5.94
C ALA A 177 -4.16 4.89 -4.75
N VAL A 178 -5.11 5.76 -4.37
CA VAL A 178 -6.12 5.45 -3.34
C VAL A 178 -7.02 4.30 -3.78
N ASN A 179 -7.48 4.29 -5.03
CA ASN A 179 -8.32 3.22 -5.55
C ASN A 179 -7.55 1.89 -5.61
N ILE A 180 -6.30 1.92 -6.07
CA ILE A 180 -5.40 0.76 -6.11
C ILE A 180 -5.20 0.19 -4.70
N ALA A 181 -5.01 1.05 -3.69
CA ALA A 181 -4.90 0.62 -2.29
C ALA A 181 -6.16 -0.12 -1.79
N GLN A 182 -7.33 0.14 -2.34
CA GLN A 182 -8.60 -0.47 -1.93
C GLN A 182 -8.94 -1.75 -2.70
N MET A 183 -8.27 -2.03 -3.81
CA MET A 183 -8.50 -3.23 -4.62
C MET A 183 -7.64 -4.39 -4.12
N GLU A 184 -8.12 -5.62 -4.32
CA GLU A 184 -7.31 -6.82 -4.11
C GLU A 184 -6.35 -6.98 -5.31
N GLY A 185 -5.12 -7.44 -5.04
CA GLY A 185 -4.13 -7.72 -6.07
C GLY A 185 -3.51 -9.11 -5.91
N GLU A 186 -2.75 -9.51 -6.92
CA GLU A 186 -2.04 -10.79 -6.95
C GLU A 186 -0.62 -10.61 -6.37
N PRO A 187 -0.22 -11.42 -5.36
CA PRO A 187 1.13 -11.35 -4.80
C PRO A 187 2.22 -11.56 -5.85
N ILE A 188 3.25 -10.72 -5.82
CA ILE A 188 4.34 -10.75 -6.81
C ILE A 188 5.68 -10.37 -6.16
N GLU A 189 6.75 -11.07 -6.52
CA GLU A 189 8.11 -10.78 -6.05
C GLU A 189 8.93 -9.99 -7.07
N SER A 190 8.63 -10.14 -8.36
CA SER A 190 9.34 -9.47 -9.45
C SER A 190 8.48 -9.46 -10.72
N ARG A 191 8.75 -8.51 -11.61
CA ARG A 191 8.05 -8.37 -12.88
C ARG A 191 9.05 -8.15 -14.02
N GLU A 192 9.25 -9.18 -14.84
CA GLU A 192 10.04 -9.07 -16.08
C GLU A 192 9.16 -8.57 -17.23
N ILE A 193 9.57 -7.48 -17.88
CA ILE A 193 8.83 -6.90 -19.01
C ILE A 193 9.78 -6.61 -20.16
N THR A 194 9.42 -7.12 -21.34
CA THR A 194 10.03 -6.70 -22.60
C THR A 194 9.29 -5.46 -23.12
N PRO A 195 10.00 -4.34 -23.34
CA PRO A 195 9.40 -3.13 -23.92
C PRO A 195 8.85 -3.41 -25.31
N THR A 196 7.64 -2.92 -25.57
CA THR A 196 7.04 -2.94 -26.90
C THR A 196 7.65 -1.85 -27.80
N ASP A 197 7.54 -2.01 -29.12
CA ASP A 197 8.00 -0.99 -30.08
C ASP A 197 7.36 0.39 -29.81
N GLY A 198 6.08 0.41 -29.41
CA GLY A 198 5.37 1.64 -29.05
C GLY A 198 5.89 2.31 -27.78
N GLU A 199 6.35 1.53 -26.79
CA GLU A 199 6.99 2.07 -25.57
C GLU A 199 8.39 2.63 -25.89
N LEU A 200 9.19 1.90 -26.67
CA LEU A 200 10.49 2.39 -27.12
C LEU A 200 10.37 3.67 -27.95
N GLN A 201 9.36 3.76 -28.83
CA GLN A 201 9.09 4.95 -29.61
C GLN A 201 8.68 6.14 -28.74
N ARG A 202 7.92 5.92 -27.66
CA ARG A 202 7.58 6.96 -26.68
C ARG A 202 8.82 7.46 -25.95
N ILE A 203 9.71 6.57 -25.53
CA ILE A 203 10.98 6.92 -24.88
C ILE A 203 11.84 7.79 -25.82
N LYS A 204 12.00 7.36 -27.08
CA LYS A 204 12.72 8.14 -28.09
C LYS A 204 12.10 9.52 -28.30
N SER A 205 10.78 9.59 -28.45
CA SER A 205 10.06 10.87 -28.64
C SER A 205 10.26 11.80 -27.45
N ARG A 206 10.25 11.27 -26.23
CA ARG A 206 10.50 12.06 -25.02
C ARG A 206 11.95 12.53 -24.91
N SER A 207 12.93 11.69 -25.27
CA SER A 207 14.34 12.11 -25.30
C SER A 207 14.56 13.30 -26.22
N ARG A 208 13.82 13.35 -27.34
CA ARG A 208 13.83 14.47 -28.28
C ARG A 208 13.27 15.75 -27.69
N GLU A 209 12.19 15.65 -26.92
CA GLU A 209 11.55 16.78 -26.25
C GLU A 209 12.42 17.37 -25.11
N GLU A 210 13.13 16.51 -24.37
CA GLU A 210 14.00 16.93 -23.26
C GLU A 210 15.40 17.38 -23.73
N SER A 211 15.79 17.04 -24.96
CA SER A 211 17.07 17.46 -25.54
C SER A 211 17.06 18.94 -25.97
N GLU A 212 18.08 19.69 -25.55
CA GLU A 212 18.30 21.08 -26.00
C GLU A 212 18.50 21.20 -27.53
N ASP A 213 19.08 20.17 -28.15
CA ASP A 213 19.40 20.12 -29.59
C ASP A 213 18.38 19.28 -30.40
N ASN A 214 17.21 18.95 -29.80
CA ASN A 214 16.17 18.13 -30.43
C ASN A 214 16.68 16.73 -30.86
N ARG A 215 17.66 16.19 -30.13
CA ARG A 215 18.32 14.92 -30.40
C ARG A 215 17.52 13.76 -29.84
N THR A 216 17.46 12.68 -30.60
CA THR A 216 16.73 11.46 -30.24
C THR A 216 17.73 10.36 -29.92
N ILE A 217 17.56 9.66 -28.79
CA ILE A 217 18.43 8.52 -28.47
C ILE A 217 18.19 7.34 -29.42
N ASP A 218 19.24 6.54 -29.65
CA ASP A 218 19.14 5.32 -30.43
C ASP A 218 18.29 4.24 -29.73
N GLU A 219 18.05 3.13 -30.43
CA GLU A 219 17.25 2.03 -29.89
C GLU A 219 17.93 1.28 -28.75
N ALA A 220 19.26 1.22 -28.75
CA ALA A 220 20.00 0.52 -27.70
C ALA A 220 19.86 1.29 -26.38
N LEU A 221 20.03 2.60 -26.41
CA LEU A 221 19.82 3.49 -25.27
C LEU A 221 18.35 3.51 -24.84
N ALA A 222 17.40 3.54 -25.79
CA ALA A 222 15.97 3.47 -25.45
C ALA A 222 15.61 2.17 -24.71
N ARG A 223 16.23 1.04 -25.06
CA ARG A 223 16.06 -0.23 -24.32
C ARG A 223 16.64 -0.17 -22.91
N ARG A 224 17.81 0.44 -22.74
CA ARG A 224 18.44 0.61 -21.41
C ARG A 224 17.60 1.51 -20.50
N VAL A 225 17.04 2.59 -21.05
CA VAL A 225 16.07 3.44 -20.33
C VAL A 225 14.82 2.66 -19.95
N ALA A 226 14.29 1.84 -20.87
CA ALA A 226 13.12 1.01 -20.61
C ALA A 226 13.37 -0.08 -19.55
N ALA A 227 14.60 -0.59 -19.46
CA ALA A 227 15.05 -1.52 -18.43
C ALA A 227 15.34 -0.84 -17.08
N GLY A 228 15.30 0.49 -17.01
CA GLY A 228 15.61 1.25 -15.80
C GLY A 228 17.10 1.43 -15.53
N GLU A 229 17.98 1.01 -16.45
CA GLU A 229 19.44 1.12 -16.33
C GLU A 229 19.94 2.56 -16.46
N LEU A 230 19.17 3.41 -17.16
CA LEU A 230 19.46 4.83 -17.38
C LEU A 230 18.18 5.64 -17.26
N ASP A 231 18.30 6.88 -16.82
CA ASP A 231 17.30 7.90 -17.09
C ASP A 231 17.48 8.53 -18.49
N ILE A 232 16.53 9.38 -18.90
CA ILE A 232 16.56 10.02 -20.23
C ILE A 232 17.74 10.98 -20.37
N SER A 233 18.11 11.68 -19.30
CA SER A 233 19.21 12.64 -19.31
C SER A 233 20.55 11.91 -19.44
N GLU A 234 20.76 10.85 -18.66
CA GLU A 234 21.94 9.98 -18.75
C GLU A 234 22.07 9.36 -20.15
N ALA A 235 20.96 8.90 -20.72
CA ALA A 235 20.95 8.35 -22.07
C ALA A 235 21.29 9.41 -23.15
N LEU A 236 20.85 10.66 -22.97
CA LEU A 236 21.18 11.78 -23.87
C LEU A 236 22.65 12.19 -23.77
N ASP A 237 23.23 12.17 -22.57
CA ASP A 237 24.64 12.46 -22.35
C ASP A 237 25.52 11.38 -22.99
N GLU A 238 25.20 10.09 -22.77
CA GLU A 238 25.94 8.98 -23.39
C GLU A 238 25.81 9.00 -24.93
N HIS A 239 24.65 9.38 -25.46
CA HIS A 239 24.50 9.56 -26.91
C HIS A 239 25.38 10.68 -27.45
N ARG A 240 25.57 11.78 -26.69
CA ARG A 240 26.43 12.90 -27.10
C ARG A 240 27.90 12.49 -27.16
N GLU A 241 28.35 11.68 -26.21
CA GLU A 241 29.73 11.18 -26.15
C GLU A 241 30.06 10.23 -27.31
N ARG A 242 29.08 9.44 -27.80
CA ARG A 242 29.26 8.52 -28.93
C ARG A 242 29.35 9.21 -30.29
N ASP A 243 28.73 10.38 -30.42
CA ASP A 243 28.68 11.17 -31.65
C ASP A 243 29.80 12.23 -31.76
N SER A 244 30.61 12.42 -30.69
CA SER A 244 31.70 13.42 -30.61
C SER A 244 33.05 12.82 -30.99
#